data_AF-A0A562TG49-F1
#
_entry.id   AF-A0A562TG49-F1
#
_cell.length_a   1.000
_cell.length_b   1.000
_cell.length_c   1.000
_cell.angle_alpha   90.00
_cell.angle_beta   90.00
_cell.angle_gamma   90.00
#
_symmetry.space_group_name_H-M   'P 1'
#
loop_
_entity.id
_entity.type
_entity.pdbx_description
1 polymer ?
#
loop_
_entity_poly.entity_id
_entity_poly.type
_entity_poly.pdbx_seq_one_letter_code
_entity_poly.pdbx_strand_id
1 'polypeptide(L)'
;MDVKGGAVFGHSLQANRMARKREPPEAFSRCFKLRQTGTGLSSCCCAHTSLSMQDTKAKLARLWQLVSGLFQAPPGMGRISLALLYGGVCHAIFTAAVLAMITAMFFGMSQSLGSVPWPWALAANAFLVLQFPLAHSFLLTGSGRRILERLAPAPHGKTLATTTYAIIASCQLLALFALWTPSGIVWWRAEGGLFWLIVSAYAASWLVLMKASFDAGAEVQSGALGWMSLVQKIKPVFPDMPETGLFRIIRQPIYVAFALTLWTVPVWTPDQLALALSYTAYCLLAPRLKERRFSAIYGARFKVYQSRVPYVIPRFLSFSRYHSSSGRANSGKE
;
A
#
# COMPACT_ATOMS: atom_id res chain seq x y z
N MET A 1 38.01 -5.02 8.60
CA MET A 1 37.27 -4.18 9.58
C MET A 1 35.96 -3.74 8.91
N ASP A 2 35.02 -4.60 8.53
CA ASP A 2 34.19 -5.56 9.26
C ASP A 2 33.63 -5.08 10.61
N VAL A 3 32.49 -4.37 10.58
CA VAL A 3 31.60 -4.15 11.73
C VAL A 3 30.13 -4.26 11.31
N LYS A 4 29.61 -5.49 11.46
CA LYS A 4 28.26 -5.91 11.87
C LYS A 4 27.19 -4.81 12.06
N GLY A 5 26.22 -4.79 11.15
CA GLY A 5 24.91 -4.13 11.29
C GLY A 5 23.73 -5.09 11.54
N GLY A 6 23.99 -6.27 12.12
CA GLY A 6 23.05 -7.41 12.20
C GLY A 6 22.26 -7.58 13.51
N ALA A 7 22.31 -6.64 14.46
CA ALA A 7 21.84 -6.87 15.83
C ALA A 7 20.59 -6.06 16.22
N VAL A 8 19.50 -6.16 15.46
CA VAL A 8 18.15 -5.75 15.95
C VAL A 8 17.04 -6.71 15.49
N PHE A 9 17.28 -7.54 14.45
CA PHE A 9 16.30 -8.51 13.94
C PHE A 9 16.35 -9.90 14.60
N GLY A 10 17.37 -10.20 15.41
CA GLY A 10 17.54 -11.53 16.03
C GLY A 10 16.41 -11.96 16.97
N HIS A 11 15.83 -11.03 17.74
CA HIS A 11 14.83 -11.37 18.75
C HIS A 11 13.38 -11.47 18.25
N SER A 12 13.07 -10.92 17.07
CA SER A 12 11.73 -11.06 16.45
C SER A 12 11.60 -12.35 15.62
N LEU A 13 12.73 -12.88 15.13
CA LEU A 13 12.76 -14.13 14.36
C LEU A 13 12.53 -15.38 15.21
N GLN A 14 12.86 -15.36 16.50
CA GLN A 14 12.72 -16.54 17.36
C GLN A 14 11.25 -16.88 17.68
N ALA A 15 10.41 -15.88 17.94
CA ALA A 15 8.98 -16.08 18.17
C ALA A 15 8.26 -16.64 16.94
N ASN A 16 8.74 -16.32 15.74
CA ASN A 16 8.14 -16.75 14.47
C ASN A 16 8.76 -18.03 13.89
N ARG A 17 9.74 -18.65 14.59
CA ARG A 17 10.32 -19.95 14.21
C ARG A 17 9.52 -21.12 14.76
N MET A 18 8.87 -20.95 15.92
CA MET A 18 8.08 -22.01 16.54
C MET A 18 6.69 -22.22 15.91
N ALA A 19 6.15 -21.22 15.20
CA ALA A 19 4.86 -21.33 14.51
C ALA A 19 4.94 -21.98 13.10
N ARG A 20 6.15 -22.39 12.66
CA ARG A 20 6.44 -22.77 11.26
C ARG A 20 6.66 -24.27 11.01
N LYS A 21 5.90 -25.12 11.70
CA LYS A 21 5.72 -26.54 11.33
C LYS A 21 4.25 -26.83 10.99
N ARG A 22 3.70 -26.14 10.00
CA ARG A 22 2.49 -26.61 9.32
C ARG A 22 2.88 -27.00 7.91
N GLU A 23 2.86 -28.30 7.65
CA GLU A 23 2.96 -28.87 6.32
C GLU A 23 1.90 -28.25 5.39
N PRO A 24 2.16 -28.16 4.08
CA PRO A 24 1.18 -27.61 3.15
C PRO A 24 -0.10 -28.48 3.17
N PRO A 25 -1.30 -27.87 3.21
CA PRO A 25 -2.53 -28.65 3.21
C PRO A 25 -2.64 -29.46 1.91
N GLU A 26 -3.00 -30.75 2.05
CA GLU A 26 -3.22 -31.74 0.97
C GLU A 26 -4.11 -31.23 -0.18
N ALA A 27 -4.89 -30.17 0.07
CA ALA A 27 -5.71 -29.46 -0.91
C ALA A 27 -4.92 -28.98 -2.15
N PHE A 28 -3.64 -28.62 -2.00
CA PHE A 28 -2.83 -28.14 -3.13
C PHE A 28 -2.46 -29.26 -4.10
N SER A 29 -2.26 -30.48 -3.58
CA SER A 29 -1.91 -31.67 -4.39
C SER A 29 -3.12 -32.18 -5.18
N ARG A 30 -4.33 -32.11 -4.61
CA ARG A 30 -5.58 -32.50 -5.31
C ARG A 30 -5.93 -31.55 -6.46
N CYS A 31 -5.69 -30.25 -6.31
CA CYS A 31 -6.03 -29.26 -7.35
C CYS A 31 -5.15 -29.39 -8.61
N PHE A 32 -3.91 -29.85 -8.46
CA PHE A 32 -3.03 -30.12 -9.60
C PHE A 32 -3.49 -31.35 -10.43
N LYS A 33 -3.99 -32.40 -9.75
CA LYS A 33 -4.55 -33.59 -10.43
C LYS A 33 -5.83 -33.29 -11.21
N LEU A 34 -6.71 -32.45 -10.69
CA LEU A 34 -8.00 -32.12 -11.33
C LEU A 34 -7.85 -31.24 -12.59
N ARG A 35 -6.70 -30.59 -12.80
CA ARG A 35 -6.43 -29.80 -14.01
C ARG A 35 -6.11 -30.67 -15.24
N GLN A 36 -5.77 -31.95 -15.05
CA GLN A 36 -5.47 -32.88 -16.14
C GLN A 36 -6.71 -33.60 -16.69
N THR A 37 -7.85 -33.60 -15.98
CA THR A 37 -9.02 -34.44 -16.31
C THR A 37 -10.23 -33.69 -16.89
N GLY A 38 -10.09 -32.42 -17.32
CA GLY A 38 -11.11 -31.73 -18.12
C GLY A 38 -12.42 -31.34 -17.44
N THR A 39 -12.63 -31.66 -16.15
CA THR A 39 -13.89 -31.38 -15.41
C THR A 39 -13.81 -30.18 -14.44
N GLY A 40 -12.78 -29.34 -14.54
CA GLY A 40 -12.31 -28.51 -13.40
C GLY A 40 -12.74 -27.04 -13.30
N LEU A 41 -13.54 -26.46 -14.21
CA LEU A 41 -13.82 -25.01 -14.17
C LEU A 41 -14.69 -24.59 -12.96
N SER A 42 -15.76 -25.33 -12.66
CA SER A 42 -16.66 -25.01 -11.54
C SER A 42 -16.01 -25.29 -10.17
N SER A 43 -15.32 -26.43 -10.03
CA SER A 43 -14.66 -26.81 -8.77
C SER A 43 -13.49 -25.88 -8.40
N CYS A 44 -12.76 -25.36 -9.39
CA CYS A 44 -11.64 -24.44 -9.14
C CYS A 44 -12.14 -23.04 -8.72
N CYS A 45 -13.23 -22.56 -9.33
CA CYS A 45 -13.86 -21.28 -8.95
C CYS A 45 -14.41 -21.33 -7.50
N CYS A 46 -15.07 -22.43 -7.10
CA CYS A 46 -15.53 -22.63 -5.72
C CYS A 46 -14.37 -22.69 -4.70
N ALA A 47 -13.26 -23.37 -5.03
CA ALA A 47 -12.07 -23.42 -4.17
C ALA A 47 -11.37 -22.06 -4.05
N HIS A 48 -11.38 -21.26 -5.12
CA HIS A 48 -10.80 -19.91 -5.11
C HIS A 48 -11.62 -18.92 -4.28
N THR A 49 -12.95 -18.99 -4.34
CA THR A 49 -13.84 -18.16 -3.52
C THR A 49 -13.71 -18.51 -2.04
N SER A 50 -13.63 -19.80 -1.71
CA SER A 50 -13.49 -20.25 -0.31
C SER A 50 -12.15 -19.84 0.31
N LEU A 51 -11.03 -19.95 -0.42
CA LEU A 51 -9.71 -19.49 0.03
C LEU A 51 -9.65 -17.96 0.21
N SER A 52 -10.26 -17.20 -0.70
CA SER A 52 -10.33 -15.72 -0.59
C SER A 52 -11.18 -15.26 0.59
N MET A 53 -12.27 -15.97 0.88
CA MET A 53 -13.12 -15.69 2.05
C MET A 53 -12.40 -16.03 3.36
N GLN A 54 -11.66 -17.14 3.43
CA GLN A 54 -10.88 -17.51 4.61
C GLN A 54 -9.81 -16.47 4.96
N ASP A 55 -9.08 -15.97 3.96
CA ASP A 55 -8.07 -14.92 4.17
C ASP A 55 -8.69 -13.59 4.63
N THR A 56 -9.81 -13.19 4.02
CA THR A 56 -10.56 -12.00 4.44
C THR A 56 -11.01 -12.13 5.89
N LYS A 57 -11.55 -13.30 6.28
CA LYS A 57 -11.91 -13.60 7.68
C LYS A 57 -10.71 -13.52 8.62
N ALA A 58 -9.54 -14.01 8.23
CA ALA A 58 -8.33 -13.92 9.05
C ALA A 58 -7.88 -12.47 9.28
N LYS A 59 -7.90 -11.64 8.24
CA LYS A 59 -7.58 -10.19 8.34
C LYS A 59 -8.57 -9.47 9.24
N LEU A 60 -9.87 -9.73 9.08
CA LEU A 60 -10.92 -9.18 9.94
C LEU A 60 -10.76 -9.65 11.39
N ALA A 61 -10.47 -10.93 11.62
CA ALA A 61 -10.24 -11.46 12.96
C ALA A 61 -9.06 -10.77 13.66
N ARG A 62 -7.96 -10.51 12.93
CA ARG A 62 -6.80 -9.78 13.48
C ARG A 62 -7.11 -8.32 13.81
N LEU A 63 -7.85 -7.63 12.95
CA LEU A 63 -8.33 -6.27 13.22
C LEU A 63 -9.27 -6.26 14.42
N TRP A 64 -10.21 -7.20 14.47
CA TRP A 64 -11.14 -7.36 15.57
C TRP A 64 -10.41 -7.61 16.88
N GLN A 65 -9.43 -8.51 16.92
CA GLN A 65 -8.60 -8.76 18.10
C GLN A 65 -7.87 -7.50 18.57
N LEU A 66 -7.31 -6.73 17.64
CA LEU A 66 -6.62 -5.48 17.98
C LEU A 66 -7.57 -4.44 18.58
N VAL A 67 -8.80 -4.34 18.05
CA VAL A 67 -9.83 -3.42 18.55
C VAL A 67 -10.42 -3.90 19.88
N SER A 68 -10.81 -5.18 19.97
CA SER A 68 -11.39 -5.76 21.18
C SER A 68 -10.42 -5.74 22.36
N GLY A 69 -9.12 -5.87 22.09
CA GLY A 69 -8.07 -5.79 23.10
C GLY A 69 -8.00 -4.43 23.79
N LEU A 70 -8.52 -3.35 23.19
CA LEU A 70 -8.58 -2.03 23.83
C LEU A 70 -9.44 -2.05 25.11
N PHE A 71 -10.49 -2.87 25.14
CA PHE A 71 -11.38 -3.00 26.30
C PHE A 71 -10.80 -3.87 27.42
N GLN A 72 -9.75 -4.64 27.15
CA GLN A 72 -9.06 -5.51 28.11
C GLN A 72 -7.67 -4.98 28.48
N ALA A 73 -7.41 -3.70 28.20
CA ALA A 73 -6.09 -3.11 28.40
C ALA A 73 -5.73 -3.04 29.90
N PRO A 74 -4.50 -3.42 30.28
CA PRO A 74 -4.06 -3.34 31.68
C PRO A 74 -4.00 -1.88 32.13
N PRO A 75 -4.19 -1.58 33.43
CA PRO A 75 -4.20 -0.20 33.93
C PRO A 75 -2.89 0.54 33.61
N GLY A 76 -3.00 1.86 33.44
CA GLY A 76 -1.87 2.72 33.10
C GLY A 76 -2.31 4.02 32.44
N MET A 77 -2.88 4.94 33.22
CA MET A 77 -3.49 6.18 32.74
C MET A 77 -2.57 6.98 31.81
N GLY A 78 -1.32 7.24 32.20
CA GLY A 78 -0.37 7.99 31.35
C GLY A 78 -0.09 7.31 30.00
N ARG A 79 0.07 5.98 29.98
CA ARG A 79 0.28 5.19 28.75
C ARG A 79 -0.94 5.25 27.84
N ILE A 80 -2.13 5.04 28.42
CA ILE A 80 -3.40 4.99 27.68
C ILE A 80 -3.72 6.38 27.12
N SER A 81 -3.65 7.44 27.93
CA SER A 81 -3.90 8.82 27.49
C SER A 81 -2.93 9.23 26.38
N LEU A 82 -1.64 8.93 26.53
CA LEU A 82 -0.65 9.18 25.49
C LEU A 82 -1.01 8.46 24.19
N ALA A 83 -1.33 7.16 24.26
CA ALA A 83 -1.65 6.36 23.09
C ALA A 83 -2.93 6.86 22.38
N LEU A 84 -3.98 7.18 23.13
CA LEU A 84 -5.23 7.71 22.59
C LEU A 84 -5.03 9.08 21.95
N LEU A 85 -4.25 9.98 22.57
CA LEU A 85 -3.91 11.27 21.97
C LEU A 85 -3.12 11.09 20.66
N TYR A 86 -2.12 10.21 20.66
CA TYR A 86 -1.30 9.91 19.48
C TYR A 86 -2.15 9.32 18.36
N GLY A 87 -3.07 8.41 18.69
CA GLY A 87 -4.04 7.83 17.76
C GLY A 87 -5.02 8.87 17.21
N GLY A 88 -5.55 9.74 18.07
CA GLY A 88 -6.45 10.83 17.69
C GLY A 88 -5.80 11.80 16.72
N VAL A 89 -4.58 12.27 17.03
CA VAL A 89 -3.79 13.14 16.13
C VAL A 89 -3.51 12.43 14.80
N CYS A 90 -3.07 11.17 14.84
CA CYS A 90 -2.79 10.39 13.64
C CYS A 90 -3.99 10.29 12.72
N HIS A 91 -5.16 9.93 13.25
CA HIS A 91 -6.36 9.72 12.43
C HIS A 91 -7.00 11.03 11.99
N ALA A 92 -6.91 12.09 12.80
CA ALA A 92 -7.37 13.43 12.41
C ALA A 92 -6.55 13.96 11.21
N ILE A 93 -5.22 13.91 11.29
CA ILE A 93 -4.34 14.37 10.19
C ILE A 93 -4.47 13.45 8.98
N PHE A 94 -4.54 12.14 9.16
CA PHE A 94 -4.77 11.19 8.06
C PHE A 94 -6.07 11.49 7.33
N THR A 95 -7.16 11.72 8.07
CA THR A 95 -8.47 12.08 7.50
C THR A 95 -8.40 13.41 6.76
N ALA A 96 -7.81 14.44 7.37
CA ALA A 96 -7.62 15.74 6.73
C ALA A 96 -6.79 15.63 5.43
N ALA A 97 -5.70 14.85 5.44
CA ALA A 97 -4.85 14.62 4.28
C ALA A 97 -5.61 13.93 3.14
N VAL A 98 -6.38 12.88 3.44
CA VAL A 98 -7.17 12.17 2.43
C VAL A 98 -8.28 13.06 1.87
N LEU A 99 -8.99 13.81 2.71
CA LEU A 99 -10.02 14.74 2.25
C LEU A 99 -9.44 15.86 1.39
N ALA A 100 -8.32 16.46 1.80
CA ALA A 100 -7.61 17.45 1.01
C ALA A 100 -7.18 16.88 -0.34
N MET A 101 -6.63 15.66 -0.36
CA MET A 101 -6.22 14.97 -1.59
C MET A 101 -7.40 14.69 -2.51
N ILE A 102 -8.50 14.13 -2.00
CA ILE A 102 -9.71 13.87 -2.78
C ILE A 102 -10.23 15.16 -3.41
N THR A 103 -10.32 16.23 -2.61
CA THR A 103 -10.92 17.51 -3.01
C THR A 103 -10.04 18.26 -4.00
N ALA A 104 -8.76 18.43 -3.69
CA ALA A 104 -7.81 19.11 -4.55
C ALA A 104 -7.73 18.43 -5.92
N MET A 105 -7.59 17.09 -5.95
CA MET A 105 -7.56 16.35 -7.21
C MET A 105 -8.89 16.38 -7.96
N PHE A 106 -10.03 16.35 -7.27
CA PHE A 106 -11.35 16.46 -7.92
C PHE A 106 -11.48 17.77 -8.72
N PHE A 107 -10.94 18.87 -8.19
CA PHE A 107 -10.87 20.16 -8.89
C PHE A 107 -9.59 20.34 -9.73
N GLY A 108 -8.86 19.26 -10.02
CA GLY A 108 -7.65 19.32 -10.85
C GLY A 108 -6.57 20.21 -10.25
N MET A 109 -6.39 20.20 -8.93
CA MET A 109 -5.45 21.03 -8.18
C MET A 109 -5.69 22.54 -8.32
N SER A 110 -6.89 22.96 -8.75
CA SER A 110 -7.22 24.38 -8.94
C SER A 110 -7.70 25.10 -7.66
N GLN A 111 -7.90 24.36 -6.56
CA GLN A 111 -8.34 24.89 -5.28
C GLN A 111 -7.35 24.48 -4.18
N SER A 112 -6.92 25.45 -3.38
CA SER A 112 -5.96 25.27 -2.29
C SER A 112 -6.08 26.37 -1.24
N LEU A 113 -5.40 26.18 -0.11
CA LEU A 113 -5.28 27.17 0.96
C LEU A 113 -4.14 28.14 0.64
N GLY A 114 -4.48 29.21 -0.06
CA GLY A 114 -3.54 30.27 -0.41
C GLY A 114 -2.65 29.93 -1.61
N SER A 115 -1.76 30.86 -1.94
CA SER A 115 -0.87 30.77 -3.10
C SER A 115 0.43 31.49 -2.83
N VAL A 116 1.53 30.94 -3.34
CA VAL A 116 2.83 31.61 -3.32
C VAL A 116 2.97 32.51 -4.56
N PRO A 117 3.40 33.77 -4.44
CA PRO A 117 3.61 34.63 -5.60
C PRO A 117 4.68 34.11 -6.56
N TRP A 118 4.54 34.42 -7.86
CA TRP A 118 5.62 34.20 -8.82
C TRP A 118 6.84 35.08 -8.48
N PRO A 119 8.08 34.58 -8.68
CA PRO A 119 8.43 33.27 -9.26
C PRO A 119 8.55 32.10 -8.26
N TRP A 120 8.35 32.35 -6.97
CA TRP A 120 8.56 31.36 -5.90
C TRP A 120 7.55 30.19 -5.92
N ALA A 121 6.40 30.38 -6.58
CA ALA A 121 5.39 29.34 -6.82
C ALA A 121 5.99 28.04 -7.35
N LEU A 122 6.90 28.12 -8.33
CA LEU A 122 7.52 26.95 -8.94
C LEU A 122 8.37 26.17 -7.93
N ALA A 123 9.18 26.86 -7.15
CA ALA A 123 10.02 26.26 -6.11
C ALA A 123 9.17 25.64 -4.99
N ALA A 124 8.11 26.32 -4.57
CA ALA A 124 7.19 25.82 -3.56
C ALA A 124 6.48 24.54 -4.02
N ASN A 125 5.90 24.54 -5.22
CA ASN A 125 5.23 23.36 -5.78
C ASN A 125 6.20 22.19 -6.02
N ALA A 126 7.41 22.47 -6.53
CA ALA A 126 8.45 21.46 -6.69
C ALA A 126 8.83 20.83 -5.34
N PHE A 127 9.01 21.64 -4.30
CA PHE A 127 9.26 21.15 -2.95
C PHE A 127 8.10 20.27 -2.45
N LEU A 128 6.85 20.73 -2.55
CA LEU A 128 5.67 20.00 -2.10
C LEU A 128 5.52 18.63 -2.78
N VAL A 129 5.76 18.56 -4.10
CA VAL A 129 5.71 17.30 -4.86
C VAL A 129 6.86 16.37 -4.50
N LEU A 130 8.08 16.88 -4.34
CA LEU A 130 9.27 16.06 -4.11
C LEU A 130 9.42 15.61 -2.64
N GLN A 131 9.00 16.42 -1.67
CA GLN A 131 9.21 16.12 -0.26
C GLN A 131 8.55 14.80 0.15
N PHE A 132 7.33 14.53 -0.31
CA PHE A 132 6.61 13.30 0.02
C PHE A 132 7.37 12.05 -0.43
N PRO A 133 7.61 11.80 -1.73
CA PRO A 133 8.25 10.57 -2.18
C PRO A 133 9.66 10.38 -1.60
N LEU A 134 10.42 11.46 -1.42
CA LEU A 134 11.77 11.42 -0.87
C LEU A 134 11.77 11.07 0.62
N ALA A 135 11.09 11.85 1.46
CA ALA A 135 11.07 11.60 2.90
C ALA A 135 10.29 10.31 3.24
N HIS A 136 9.17 10.03 2.58
CA HIS A 136 8.41 8.79 2.78
C HIS A 136 9.26 7.54 2.48
N SER A 137 10.04 7.57 1.39
CA SER A 137 10.95 6.47 1.03
C SER A 137 12.12 6.35 2.01
N PHE A 138 12.71 7.48 2.41
CA PHE A 138 13.80 7.53 3.37
C PHE A 138 13.38 6.97 4.74
N LEU A 139 12.20 7.35 5.25
CA LEU A 139 11.69 6.89 6.54
C LEU A 139 11.45 5.37 6.60
N LEU A 140 11.30 4.71 5.44
CA LEU A 140 11.20 3.26 5.35
C LEU A 140 12.55 2.52 5.38
N THR A 141 13.68 3.24 5.29
CA THR A 141 15.03 2.68 5.41
C THR A 141 15.39 2.35 6.87
N GLY A 142 16.49 1.62 7.09
CA GLY A 142 16.97 1.33 8.44
C GLY A 142 17.29 2.59 9.25
N SER A 143 17.94 3.58 8.64
CA SER A 143 18.25 4.87 9.28
C SER A 143 17.01 5.69 9.56
N GLY A 144 16.09 5.77 8.59
CA GLY A 144 14.81 6.47 8.75
C GLY A 144 13.96 5.90 9.88
N ARG A 145 13.91 4.57 10.02
CA ARG A 145 13.21 3.91 11.14
C ARG A 145 13.80 4.26 12.51
N ARG A 146 15.13 4.37 12.62
CA ARG A 146 15.78 4.81 13.88
C ARG A 146 15.41 6.25 14.24
N ILE A 147 15.19 7.11 13.24
CA ILE A 147 14.72 8.48 13.47
C ILE A 147 13.27 8.44 13.98
N LEU A 148 12.39 7.65 13.35
CA LEU A 148 11.00 7.48 13.81
C LEU A 148 10.92 7.01 15.27
N GLU A 149 11.78 6.06 15.66
CA GLU A 149 11.86 5.57 17.04
C GLU A 149 12.27 6.67 18.05
N ARG A 150 12.93 7.74 17.62
CA ARG A 150 13.36 8.86 18.47
C ARG A 150 12.36 10.02 18.49
N LEU A 151 11.52 10.15 17.45
CA LEU A 151 10.51 11.21 17.36
C LEU A 151 9.31 10.98 18.28
N ALA A 152 9.00 9.72 18.61
CA ALA A 152 7.93 9.40 19.54
C ALA A 152 8.41 9.46 21.00
N PRO A 153 7.51 9.80 21.96
CA PRO A 153 7.88 9.94 23.38
C PRO A 153 8.52 8.67 23.96
N ALA A 154 9.62 8.85 24.71
CA ALA A 154 10.25 7.77 25.45
C ALA A 154 9.33 7.27 26.58
N PRO A 155 9.32 5.95 26.90
CA PRO A 155 10.09 4.86 26.29
C PRO A 155 9.37 4.18 25.09
N HIS A 156 8.32 4.79 24.54
CA HIS A 156 7.37 4.14 23.63
C HIS A 156 7.71 4.27 22.13
N GLY A 157 8.85 4.87 21.81
CA GLY A 157 9.27 5.17 20.43
C GLY A 157 9.17 3.99 19.45
N LYS A 158 9.61 2.80 19.86
CA LYS A 158 9.53 1.58 19.03
C LYS A 158 8.10 1.13 18.76
N THR A 159 7.23 1.23 19.76
CA THR A 159 5.82 0.84 19.63
C THR A 159 5.06 1.82 18.74
N LEU A 160 5.33 3.11 18.89
CA LEU A 160 4.66 4.19 18.17
C LEU A 160 5.22 4.47 16.77
N ALA A 161 6.36 3.86 16.38
CA ALA A 161 7.03 4.17 15.11
C ALA A 161 6.12 4.09 13.87
N THR A 162 5.16 3.14 13.84
CA THR A 162 4.18 3.03 12.73
C THR A 162 3.15 4.16 12.74
N THR A 163 2.69 4.58 13.92
CA THR A 163 1.79 5.73 14.08
C THR A 163 2.51 7.04 13.76
N THR A 164 3.75 7.23 14.24
CA THR A 164 4.57 8.40 13.91
C THR A 164 4.86 8.50 12.41
N TYR A 165 5.14 7.37 11.76
CA TYR A 165 5.31 7.32 10.32
C TYR A 165 4.04 7.77 9.57
N ALA A 166 2.87 7.26 10.00
CA ALA A 166 1.59 7.64 9.41
C ALA A 166 1.27 9.13 9.62
N ILE A 167 1.57 9.69 10.79
CA ILE A 167 1.44 11.14 11.05
C ILE A 167 2.30 11.93 10.07
N ILE A 168 3.60 11.61 9.97
CA ILE A 168 4.51 12.35 9.09
C ILE A 168 4.05 12.23 7.63
N ALA A 169 3.79 11.02 7.14
CA ALA A 169 3.32 10.81 5.77
C ALA A 169 2.00 11.54 5.48
N SER A 170 1.09 11.61 6.46
CA SER A 170 -0.17 12.35 6.33
C SER A 170 0.05 13.85 6.33
N CYS A 171 0.93 14.40 7.18
CA CYS A 171 1.33 15.81 7.13
C CYS A 171 1.93 16.17 5.77
N GLN A 172 2.77 15.30 5.22
CA GLN A 172 3.41 15.52 3.92
C GLN A 172 2.38 15.57 2.78
N LEU A 173 1.38 14.67 2.79
CA LEU A 173 0.30 14.69 1.80
C LEU A 173 -0.63 15.90 2.02
N LEU A 174 -1.02 16.18 3.28
CA LEU A 174 -1.84 17.34 3.61
C LEU A 174 -1.18 18.63 3.14
N ALA A 175 0.12 18.81 3.40
CA ALA A 175 0.87 19.97 2.93
C ALA A 175 0.83 20.09 1.40
N LEU A 176 1.07 18.99 0.67
CA LEU A 176 1.02 19.00 -0.79
C LEU A 176 -0.36 19.41 -1.32
N PHE A 177 -1.42 18.77 -0.84
CA PHE A 177 -2.76 18.96 -1.40
C PHE A 177 -3.48 20.19 -0.88
N ALA A 178 -3.15 20.67 0.32
CA ALA A 178 -3.73 21.88 0.88
C ALA A 178 -2.96 23.14 0.50
N LEU A 179 -1.64 23.09 0.31
CA LEU A 179 -0.80 24.28 0.10
C LEU A 179 -0.25 24.40 -1.33
N TRP A 180 -0.76 23.61 -2.27
CA TRP A 180 -0.41 23.74 -3.69
C TRP A 180 -0.70 25.16 -4.19
N THR A 181 0.19 25.75 -4.97
CA THR A 181 -0.07 27.02 -5.67
C THR A 181 -0.64 26.73 -7.06
N PRO A 182 -1.94 26.96 -7.33
CA PRO A 182 -2.54 26.63 -8.61
C PRO A 182 -2.02 27.52 -9.74
N SER A 183 -1.94 26.97 -10.95
CA SER A 183 -1.63 27.77 -12.16
C SER A 183 -2.78 28.69 -12.58
N GLY A 184 -4.01 28.39 -12.14
CA GLY A 184 -5.24 29.06 -12.59
C GLY A 184 -5.74 28.59 -13.97
N ILE A 185 -5.02 27.67 -14.62
CA ILE A 185 -5.35 27.20 -15.97
C ILE A 185 -6.18 25.92 -15.88
N VAL A 186 -7.32 25.92 -16.57
CA VAL A 186 -8.15 24.73 -16.73
C VAL A 186 -8.23 24.39 -18.21
N TRP A 187 -7.74 23.21 -18.57
CA TRP A 187 -7.80 22.72 -19.95
C TRP A 187 -9.14 22.10 -20.27
N TRP A 188 -9.68 21.33 -19.32
CA TRP A 188 -10.88 20.56 -19.57
C TRP A 188 -11.63 20.23 -18.27
N ARG A 189 -12.96 20.19 -18.36
CA ARG A 189 -13.87 19.76 -17.30
C ARG A 189 -14.91 18.81 -17.89
N ALA A 190 -15.22 17.75 -17.16
CA ALA A 190 -16.29 16.84 -17.52
C ALA A 190 -17.65 17.50 -17.31
N GLU A 191 -18.57 17.33 -18.27
CA GLU A 191 -19.93 17.88 -18.22
C GLU A 191 -21.00 16.80 -18.53
N GLY A 192 -22.25 17.05 -18.16
CA GLY A 192 -23.38 16.18 -18.49
C GLY A 192 -23.24 14.73 -18.01
N GLY A 193 -23.60 13.76 -18.85
CA GLY A 193 -23.46 12.33 -18.53
C GLY A 193 -22.01 11.88 -18.34
N LEU A 194 -21.07 12.51 -19.05
CA LEU A 194 -19.64 12.19 -18.95
C LEU A 194 -19.07 12.56 -17.57
N PHE A 195 -19.56 13.63 -16.96
CA PHE A 195 -19.23 13.99 -15.58
C PHE A 195 -19.52 12.84 -14.61
N TRP A 196 -20.75 12.30 -14.64
CA TRP A 196 -21.13 11.19 -13.75
C TRP A 196 -20.35 9.91 -14.01
N LEU A 197 -20.03 9.62 -15.28
CA LEU A 197 -19.19 8.48 -15.63
C LEU A 197 -17.79 8.60 -15.02
N ILE A 198 -17.15 9.76 -15.16
CA ILE A 198 -15.81 9.99 -14.63
C ILE A 198 -15.81 10.07 -13.11
N VAL A 199 -16.78 10.73 -12.48
CA VAL A 199 -16.92 10.75 -11.02
C VAL A 199 -17.12 9.34 -10.47
N SER A 200 -17.87 8.49 -11.18
CA SER A 200 -18.01 7.07 -10.81
C SER A 200 -16.68 6.32 -10.92
N ALA A 201 -15.90 6.57 -11.98
CA ALA A 201 -14.56 6.00 -12.14
C ALA A 201 -13.59 6.50 -11.04
N TYR A 202 -13.66 7.78 -10.69
CA TYR A 202 -12.90 8.40 -9.60
C TYR A 202 -13.22 7.72 -8.28
N ALA A 203 -14.51 7.67 -7.91
CA ALA A 203 -14.97 7.00 -6.69
C ALA A 203 -14.57 5.52 -6.66
N ALA A 204 -14.70 4.80 -7.78
CA ALA A 204 -14.26 3.42 -7.91
C ALA A 204 -12.75 3.26 -7.67
N SER A 205 -11.92 4.17 -8.18
CA SER A 205 -10.47 4.13 -7.95
C SER A 205 -10.10 4.28 -6.47
N TRP A 206 -10.81 5.13 -5.72
CA TRP A 206 -10.66 5.26 -4.27
C TRP A 206 -11.10 3.99 -3.53
N LEU A 207 -12.19 3.36 -3.94
CA LEU A 207 -12.63 2.07 -3.39
C LEU A 207 -11.60 0.96 -3.63
N VAL A 208 -11.00 0.91 -4.82
CA VAL A 208 -9.91 -0.03 -5.13
C VAL A 208 -8.68 0.27 -4.26
N LEU A 209 -8.34 1.54 -4.03
CA LEU A 209 -7.24 1.93 -3.15
C LEU A 209 -7.50 1.53 -1.69
N MET A 210 -8.70 1.79 -1.18
CA MET A 210 -9.12 1.34 0.16
C MET A 210 -9.03 -0.18 0.28
N LYS A 211 -9.51 -0.91 -0.72
CA LYS A 211 -9.43 -2.38 -0.75
C LYS A 211 -8.00 -2.88 -0.79
N ALA A 212 -7.13 -2.26 -1.58
CA ALA A 212 -5.71 -2.63 -1.67
C ALA A 212 -4.98 -2.37 -0.34
N SER A 213 -5.30 -1.26 0.33
CA SER A 213 -4.78 -0.95 1.67
C SER A 213 -5.26 -1.93 2.73
N PHE A 214 -6.53 -2.32 2.69
CA PHE A 214 -7.08 -3.38 3.55
C PHE A 214 -6.35 -4.71 3.33
N ASP A 215 -6.16 -5.10 2.06
CA ASP A 215 -5.48 -6.35 1.71
C ASP A 215 -4.02 -6.40 2.17
N ALA A 216 -3.36 -5.23 2.27
CA ALA A 216 -1.99 -5.10 2.76
C ALA A 216 -1.87 -5.07 4.29
N GLY A 217 -2.99 -4.91 5.02
CA GLY A 217 -3.03 -4.73 6.48
C GLY A 217 -3.41 -3.30 6.85
N ALA A 218 -4.71 -3.06 7.04
CA ALA A 218 -5.28 -1.74 7.32
C ALA A 218 -4.68 -1.08 8.56
N GLU A 219 -4.37 -1.85 9.60
CA GLU A 219 -3.83 -1.33 10.85
C GLU A 219 -2.43 -0.74 10.72
N VAL A 220 -1.61 -1.25 9.79
CA VAL A 220 -0.30 -0.66 9.50
C VAL A 220 -0.43 0.55 8.60
N GLN A 221 -1.30 0.47 7.58
CA GLN A 221 -1.51 1.57 6.64
C GLN A 221 -2.12 2.83 7.29
N SER A 222 -3.03 2.64 8.25
CA SER A 222 -3.65 3.76 8.99
C SER A 222 -2.85 4.26 10.18
N GLY A 223 -1.72 3.61 10.51
CA GLY A 223 -0.96 3.92 11.73
C GLY A 223 -1.61 3.43 13.03
N ALA A 224 -2.75 2.72 12.96
CA ALA A 224 -3.47 2.21 14.12
C ALA A 224 -2.68 1.16 14.93
N LEU A 225 -1.84 0.35 14.27
CA LEU A 225 -1.11 -0.74 14.90
C LEU A 225 -0.29 -0.27 16.11
N GLY A 226 0.42 0.86 15.98
CA GLY A 226 1.32 1.35 17.02
C GLY A 226 0.58 1.78 18.29
N TRP A 227 -0.33 2.75 18.17
CA TRP A 227 -1.05 3.27 19.33
C TRP A 227 -1.98 2.25 19.97
N MET A 228 -2.67 1.41 19.18
CA MET A 228 -3.52 0.34 19.76
C MET A 228 -2.69 -0.70 20.52
N SER A 229 -1.50 -1.03 20.01
CA SER A 229 -0.55 -1.90 20.73
C SER A 229 -0.06 -1.25 22.02
N LEU A 230 0.16 0.07 22.02
CA LEU A 230 0.58 0.81 23.21
C LEU A 230 -0.51 0.83 24.28
N VAL A 231 -1.77 1.08 23.91
CA VAL A 231 -2.92 0.98 24.84
C VAL A 231 -2.89 -0.38 25.53
N GLN A 232 -2.74 -1.45 24.75
CA GLN A 232 -2.77 -2.85 25.22
C GLN A 232 -1.49 -3.30 25.94
N LYS A 233 -0.43 -2.49 25.98
CA LYS A 233 0.90 -2.86 26.51
C LYS A 233 1.51 -4.08 25.81
N ILE A 234 1.21 -4.27 24.52
CA ILE A 234 1.74 -5.37 23.69
C ILE A 234 2.76 -4.84 22.67
N LYS A 235 3.55 -5.75 22.11
CA LYS A 235 4.44 -5.42 20.99
C LYS A 235 3.66 -5.42 19.67
N PRO A 236 3.83 -4.41 18.80
CA PRO A 236 3.25 -4.42 17.46
C PRO A 236 3.64 -5.68 16.68
N VAL A 237 2.65 -6.44 16.23
CA VAL A 237 2.84 -7.59 15.33
C VAL A 237 2.48 -7.15 13.92
N PHE A 238 3.45 -7.12 13.02
CA PHE A 238 3.25 -6.73 11.62
C PHE A 238 2.60 -7.87 10.82
N PRO A 239 1.76 -7.55 9.82
CA PRO A 239 1.28 -8.54 8.86
C PRO A 239 2.44 -9.21 8.12
N ASP A 240 2.25 -10.46 7.72
CA ASP A 240 3.14 -11.16 6.80
C ASP A 240 3.01 -10.58 5.37
N MET A 241 3.84 -11.04 4.43
CA MET A 241 3.80 -10.63 3.03
C MET A 241 2.41 -10.84 2.42
N PRO A 242 1.77 -9.79 1.86
CA PRO A 242 0.46 -9.94 1.24
C PRO A 242 0.59 -10.67 -0.11
N GLU A 243 -0.10 -11.81 -0.22
CA GLU A 243 -0.13 -12.66 -1.44
C GLU A 243 -1.59 -12.92 -1.92
N THR A 244 -2.58 -12.38 -1.20
CA THR A 244 -4.01 -12.65 -1.37
C THR A 244 -4.79 -11.38 -1.75
N GLY A 245 -6.10 -11.50 -2.03
CA GLY A 245 -6.92 -10.36 -2.43
C GLY A 245 -6.41 -9.75 -3.74
N LEU A 246 -6.25 -8.43 -3.80
CA LEU A 246 -5.68 -7.75 -4.98
C LEU A 246 -4.21 -8.12 -5.24
N PHE A 247 -3.46 -8.52 -4.20
CA PHE A 247 -2.06 -8.95 -4.33
C PHE A 247 -1.92 -10.29 -5.06
N ARG A 248 -3.00 -11.07 -5.25
CA ARG A 248 -2.93 -12.26 -6.12
C ARG A 248 -2.93 -11.92 -7.61
N ILE A 249 -3.39 -10.72 -7.97
CA ILE A 249 -3.58 -10.28 -9.37
C ILE A 249 -2.32 -9.58 -9.86
N ILE A 250 -1.83 -8.63 -9.06
CA ILE A 250 -0.62 -7.83 -9.33
C ILE A 250 0.13 -7.60 -8.02
N ARG A 251 1.44 -7.41 -8.07
CA ARG A 251 2.26 -7.24 -6.85
C ARG A 251 2.16 -5.85 -6.22
N GLN A 252 1.79 -4.84 -7.01
CA GLN A 252 1.73 -3.44 -6.58
C GLN A 252 0.31 -2.81 -6.67
N PRO A 253 -0.74 -3.44 -6.11
CA PRO A 253 -2.12 -2.98 -6.27
C PRO A 253 -2.38 -1.62 -5.62
N ILE A 254 -1.76 -1.31 -4.46
CA ILE A 254 -1.89 0.01 -3.82
C ILE A 254 -1.38 1.11 -4.75
N TYR A 255 -0.22 0.90 -5.36
CA TYR A 255 0.43 1.89 -6.24
C TYR A 255 -0.36 2.06 -7.55
N VAL A 256 -0.89 0.98 -8.12
CA VAL A 256 -1.76 1.06 -9.30
C VAL A 256 -3.07 1.76 -8.96
N ALA A 257 -3.70 1.42 -7.84
CA ALA A 257 -4.94 2.06 -7.40
C ALA A 257 -4.77 3.55 -7.14
N PHE A 258 -3.66 3.95 -6.51
CA PHE A 258 -3.31 5.36 -6.32
C PHE A 258 -3.03 6.07 -7.65
N ALA A 259 -2.36 5.41 -8.60
CA ALA A 259 -2.23 6.00 -9.93
C ALA A 259 -3.59 6.22 -10.59
N LEU A 260 -4.53 5.26 -10.47
CA LEU A 260 -5.88 5.42 -11.02
C LEU A 260 -6.60 6.64 -10.44
N THR A 261 -6.45 6.98 -9.15
CA THR A 261 -7.08 8.18 -8.58
C THR A 261 -6.54 9.46 -9.24
N LEU A 262 -5.26 9.49 -9.61
CA LEU A 262 -4.63 10.64 -10.30
C LEU A 262 -5.17 10.85 -11.72
N TRP A 263 -5.54 9.78 -12.41
CA TRP A 263 -5.93 9.81 -13.83
C TRP A 263 -7.44 9.83 -14.06
N THR A 264 -8.26 9.60 -13.04
CA THR A 264 -9.72 9.52 -13.16
C THR A 264 -10.43 10.76 -12.63
N VAL A 265 -9.74 11.90 -12.52
CA VAL A 265 -10.33 13.15 -12.04
C VAL A 265 -11.25 13.81 -13.08
N PRO A 266 -12.30 14.55 -12.66
CA PRO A 266 -13.23 15.20 -13.59
C PRO A 266 -12.74 16.56 -14.13
N VAL A 267 -11.67 17.13 -13.57
CA VAL A 267 -11.09 18.41 -13.99
C VAL A 267 -9.62 18.23 -14.30
N TRP A 268 -9.21 18.63 -15.51
CA TRP A 268 -7.83 18.55 -15.98
C TRP A 268 -7.21 19.92 -16.13
N THR A 269 -6.04 20.08 -15.51
CA THR A 269 -5.19 21.27 -15.50
C THR A 269 -3.74 20.85 -15.75
N PRO A 270 -2.84 21.79 -16.08
CA PRO A 270 -1.39 21.51 -16.09
C PRO A 270 -0.89 21.00 -14.73
N ASP A 271 -1.43 21.52 -13.63
CA ASP A 271 -1.06 21.15 -12.26
C ASP A 271 -1.36 19.67 -11.96
N GLN A 272 -2.59 19.24 -12.28
CA GLN A 272 -3.02 17.86 -12.12
C GLN A 272 -2.18 16.92 -12.99
N LEU A 273 -1.86 17.30 -14.22
CA LEU A 273 -1.03 16.48 -15.10
C LEU A 273 0.39 16.33 -14.56
N ALA A 274 1.00 17.41 -14.07
CA ALA A 274 2.33 17.37 -13.45
C ALA A 274 2.34 16.43 -12.23
N LEU A 275 1.31 16.50 -11.39
CA LEU A 275 1.13 15.59 -10.26
C LEU A 275 0.92 14.14 -10.72
N ALA A 276 0.02 13.90 -11.68
CA ALA A 276 -0.31 12.58 -12.19
C ALA A 276 0.92 11.88 -12.77
N LEU A 277 1.72 12.57 -13.59
CA LEU A 277 2.95 12.05 -14.17
C LEU A 277 4.00 11.75 -13.11
N SER A 278 4.31 12.73 -12.24
CA SER A 278 5.35 12.58 -11.21
C SER A 278 5.02 11.44 -10.23
N TYR A 279 3.77 11.36 -9.76
CA TYR A 279 3.38 10.35 -8.79
C TYR A 279 3.10 8.99 -9.41
N THR A 280 2.72 8.92 -10.68
CA THR A 280 2.72 7.66 -11.44
C THR A 280 4.14 7.11 -11.58
N ALA A 281 5.12 7.96 -11.92
CA ALA A 281 6.52 7.55 -11.99
C ALA A 281 7.01 7.02 -10.63
N TYR A 282 6.69 7.73 -9.54
CA TYR A 282 6.97 7.24 -8.18
C TYR A 282 6.30 5.88 -7.90
N CYS A 283 5.03 5.72 -8.24
CA CYS A 283 4.28 4.48 -8.07
C CYS A 283 4.86 3.29 -8.84
N LEU A 284 5.54 3.53 -9.96
CA LEU A 284 6.20 2.47 -10.73
C LEU A 284 7.61 2.17 -10.20
N LEU A 285 8.35 3.18 -9.77
CA LEU A 285 9.77 3.08 -9.40
C LEU A 285 9.98 2.71 -7.92
N ALA A 286 9.31 3.39 -7.00
CA ALA A 286 9.50 3.21 -5.55
C ALA A 286 9.24 1.79 -5.03
N PRO A 287 8.24 1.03 -5.53
CA PRO A 287 8.01 -0.31 -5.03
C PRO A 287 9.16 -1.28 -5.35
N ARG A 288 10.08 -0.95 -6.27
CA ARG A 288 11.29 -1.75 -6.49
C ARG A 288 12.18 -1.79 -5.24
N LEU A 289 12.25 -0.70 -4.47
CA LEU A 289 12.96 -0.68 -3.18
C LEU A 289 12.24 -1.56 -2.15
N LYS A 290 10.91 -1.57 -2.16
CA LYS A 290 10.09 -2.48 -1.35
C LYS A 290 10.35 -3.95 -1.73
N GLU A 291 10.36 -4.28 -3.02
CA GLU A 291 10.65 -5.65 -3.50
C GLU A 291 12.05 -6.10 -3.09
N ARG A 292 13.07 -5.22 -3.15
CA ARG A 292 14.42 -5.53 -2.63
C ARG A 292 14.40 -5.88 -1.14
N ARG A 293 13.64 -5.13 -0.32
CA ARG A 293 13.44 -5.44 1.10
C ARG A 293 12.72 -6.77 1.29
N PHE A 294 11.71 -7.07 0.48
CA PHE A 294 10.99 -8.34 0.55
C PHE A 294 11.88 -9.51 0.14
N SER A 295 12.73 -9.37 -0.88
CA SER A 295 13.74 -10.37 -1.23
C SER A 295 14.69 -10.66 -0.06
N ALA A 296 15.12 -9.62 0.66
CA ALA A 296 15.99 -9.79 1.83
C ALA A 296 15.30 -10.47 3.02
N ILE A 297 14.00 -10.21 3.23
CA ILE A 297 13.23 -10.75 4.37
C ILE A 297 12.69 -12.16 4.10
N TYR A 298 12.15 -12.41 2.91
CA TYR A 298 11.39 -13.62 2.57
C TYR A 298 12.12 -14.56 1.61
N GLY A 299 13.23 -14.13 0.99
CA GLY A 299 14.10 -14.97 0.16
C GLY A 299 13.35 -15.74 -0.93
N ALA A 300 13.49 -17.08 -0.93
CA ALA A 300 12.91 -17.96 -1.93
C ALA A 300 11.38 -17.84 -2.05
N ARG A 301 10.68 -17.61 -0.93
CA ARG A 301 9.22 -17.45 -0.92
C ARG A 301 8.77 -16.27 -1.77
N PHE A 302 9.47 -15.13 -1.65
CA PHE A 302 9.17 -13.96 -2.48
C PHE A 302 9.51 -14.18 -3.96
N LYS A 303 10.60 -14.91 -4.27
CA LYS A 303 10.92 -15.28 -5.66
C LYS A 303 9.81 -16.13 -6.30
N VAL A 304 9.26 -17.11 -5.58
CA VAL A 304 8.12 -17.93 -6.03
C VAL A 304 6.85 -17.10 -6.21
N TYR A 305 6.64 -16.08 -5.38
CA TYR A 305 5.54 -15.14 -5.58
C TYR A 305 5.76 -14.27 -6.83
N GLN A 306 6.98 -13.73 -7.04
CA GLN A 306 7.33 -12.93 -8.22
C GLN A 306 7.17 -13.69 -9.54
N SER A 307 7.44 -15.00 -9.58
CA SER A 307 7.26 -15.81 -10.79
C SER A 307 5.79 -16.06 -11.14
N ARG A 308 4.88 -15.98 -10.17
CA ARG A 308 3.45 -16.26 -10.34
C ARG A 308 2.60 -15.01 -10.56
N VAL A 309 2.91 -13.91 -9.88
CA VAL A 309 2.09 -12.69 -9.90
C VAL A 309 2.85 -11.57 -10.61
N PRO A 310 2.32 -10.94 -11.67
CA PRO A 310 3.00 -9.86 -12.40
C PRO A 310 3.16 -8.58 -11.57
N TYR A 311 4.08 -7.68 -11.98
CA TYR A 311 4.39 -6.47 -11.21
C TYR A 311 3.20 -5.50 -11.10
N VAL A 312 2.68 -5.01 -12.24
CA VAL A 312 1.62 -3.97 -12.30
C VAL A 312 0.52 -4.25 -13.32
N ILE A 313 0.81 -4.87 -14.46
CA ILE A 313 -0.20 -5.21 -15.49
C ILE A 313 -0.68 -6.65 -15.27
N PRO A 314 -1.99 -6.89 -15.06
CA PRO A 314 -2.55 -8.24 -14.94
C PRO A 314 -2.28 -9.09 -16.18
N ARG A 315 -2.05 -10.40 -15.99
CA ARG A 315 -1.72 -11.33 -17.09
C ARG A 315 -2.82 -11.45 -18.15
N PHE A 316 -4.09 -11.31 -17.79
CA PHE A 316 -5.20 -11.36 -18.75
C PHE A 316 -5.30 -10.12 -19.64
N LEU A 317 -4.67 -9.00 -19.25
CA LEU A 317 -4.51 -7.81 -20.10
C LEU A 317 -3.21 -7.84 -20.91
N SER A 318 -2.26 -8.70 -20.53
CA SER A 318 -1.04 -8.94 -21.30
C SER A 318 -1.36 -9.91 -22.43
N PHE A 319 -1.89 -9.39 -23.53
CA PHE A 319 -1.99 -10.13 -24.79
C PHE A 319 -0.57 -10.36 -25.34
N SER A 320 0.11 -11.40 -24.85
CA SER A 320 1.42 -11.76 -25.37
C SER A 320 1.25 -12.69 -26.56
N ARG A 321 1.63 -12.15 -27.73
CA ARG A 321 1.93 -12.89 -28.97
C ARG A 321 2.68 -14.18 -28.63
N TYR A 322 2.02 -15.31 -28.79
CA TYR A 322 2.70 -16.58 -29.00
C TYR A 322 2.51 -16.89 -30.49
N HIS A 323 3.36 -16.31 -31.33
CA HIS A 323 3.48 -16.80 -32.69
C HIS A 323 4.32 -18.08 -32.60
N SER A 324 3.63 -19.20 -32.81
CA SER A 324 4.23 -20.52 -32.84
C SER A 324 5.21 -20.60 -34.00
N SER A 325 6.51 -20.48 -33.74
CA SER A 325 7.53 -21.03 -34.64
C SER A 325 7.73 -22.50 -34.28
N SER A 326 6.76 -23.33 -34.67
CA SER A 326 6.93 -24.77 -34.73
C SER A 326 6.52 -25.27 -36.11
N GLY A 327 7.45 -25.94 -36.77
CA GLY A 327 7.13 -26.86 -37.86
C GLY A 327 7.50 -26.38 -39.26
N ARG A 328 8.77 -26.53 -39.63
CA ARG A 328 9.04 -27.22 -40.89
C ARG A 328 9.90 -28.44 -40.59
N ALA A 329 9.19 -29.56 -40.44
CA ALA A 329 9.74 -30.87 -40.67
C ALA A 329 10.35 -30.90 -42.07
N ASN A 330 11.54 -31.47 -42.21
CA ASN A 330 11.96 -32.03 -43.48
C ASN A 330 12.35 -33.49 -43.24
N SER A 331 11.41 -34.38 -43.53
CA SER A 331 11.67 -35.78 -43.82
C SER A 331 11.01 -36.10 -45.15
N GLY A 332 11.78 -36.44 -46.16
CA GLY A 332 11.26 -37.11 -47.35
C GLY A 332 12.01 -36.87 -48.65
N LYS A 333 12.88 -37.84 -48.97
CA LYS A 333 13.09 -38.47 -50.30
C LYS A 333 13.63 -37.60 -51.45
N GLU A 334 14.87 -37.84 -51.85
CA GLU A 334 15.24 -38.82 -52.90
C GLU A 334 16.58 -39.47 -52.56
#